data_AF-A0A8E2I5C8-F1
#
_entry.id   AF-A0A8E2I5C8-F1
#
_cell.length_a   1.000
_cell.length_b   1.000
_cell.length_c   1.000
_cell.angle_alpha   90.00
_cell.angle_beta   90.00
_cell.angle_gamma   90.00
#
_symmetry.space_group_name_H-M   'P 1'
#
loop_
_entity.id
_entity.type
_entity.pdbx_description
1 polymer ?
#
loop_
_entity_poly.entity_id
_entity_poly.type
_entity_poly.pdbx_seq_one_letter_code
_entity_poly.pdbx_strand_id
1 'polypeptide(L)'
;MLSNIAIILFMHLCLQPLYFANKKQGIRNAVLHVIIVSFTVISLFYFPILIEEKFRFDLRAIPISFISVMHGVIFAIPVVIIASVWRFILGGAGAFPGIIFSIIIPAILSLIIRRFFHWGKFGVMKVLFFSTIIWAVCDLPFLFFVDLDINFYMMRYVTFQLSVLILFAFTKLSYHHLHLLNQFKFNAEHDSLTKLFNMKRFYEEIKALKHLNSEGGYIAMIDIDHFKKINDTYGHQTGDLVLRNFAKILLKHRQQRTIVARYGGEEFIFFKQTDTFEEALQTFEEVRKDVETSQFYRKTGELIGQVTISIGVASFPANSKLEYAVKTADEQLYKAKMNGRNQVVCSIK
;
A
#
# COMPACT_ATOMS: atom_id res chain seq x y z
N MET A 1 -35.62 3.23 7.07
CA MET A 1 -34.38 3.29 7.88
C MET A 1 -33.42 2.15 7.53
N LEU A 2 -33.80 0.88 7.77
CA LEU A 2 -32.97 -0.30 7.42
C LEU A 2 -32.50 -0.32 5.94
N SER A 3 -33.37 0.09 5.02
CA SER A 3 -33.05 0.22 3.59
C SER A 3 -31.85 1.14 3.33
N ASN A 4 -31.75 2.28 4.03
CA ASN A 4 -30.67 3.24 3.85
C ASN A 4 -29.34 2.66 4.35
N ILE A 5 -29.35 2.00 5.51
CA ILE A 5 -28.18 1.33 6.07
C ILE A 5 -27.69 0.22 5.12
N ALA A 6 -28.61 -0.60 4.60
CA ALA A 6 -28.29 -1.64 3.64
C ALA A 6 -27.66 -1.08 2.36
N ILE A 7 -28.22 0.00 1.81
CA ILE A 7 -27.67 0.69 0.62
C ILE A 7 -26.25 1.22 0.88
N ILE A 8 -26.00 1.83 2.04
CA ILE A 8 -24.68 2.35 2.43
C ILE A 8 -23.66 1.21 2.65
N LEU A 9 -24.09 0.10 3.26
CA LEU A 9 -23.23 -1.07 3.44
C LEU A 9 -22.91 -1.76 2.11
N PHE A 10 -23.89 -1.84 1.21
CA PHE A 10 -23.69 -2.35 -0.14
C PHE A 10 -22.70 -1.49 -0.92
N MET A 11 -22.77 -0.16 -0.79
CA MET A 11 -21.76 0.75 -1.34
C MET A 11 -20.37 0.39 -0.82
N HIS A 12 -20.19 0.22 0.49
CA HIS A 12 -18.89 -0.17 1.07
C HIS A 12 -18.39 -1.50 0.49
N LEU A 13 -19.26 -2.50 0.35
CA LEU A 13 -18.93 -3.80 -0.26
C LEU A 13 -18.48 -3.66 -1.71
N CYS A 14 -19.15 -2.82 -2.51
CA CYS A 14 -18.77 -2.55 -3.90
C CYS A 14 -17.45 -1.76 -4.02
N LEU A 15 -17.17 -0.86 -3.07
CA LEU A 15 -15.91 -0.12 -3.03
C LEU A 15 -14.75 -0.99 -2.54
N GLN A 16 -15.03 -2.05 -1.79
CA GLN A 16 -14.02 -2.88 -1.15
C GLN A 16 -12.95 -3.36 -2.15
N PRO A 17 -13.26 -4.04 -3.28
CA PRO A 17 -12.27 -4.46 -4.28
C PRO A 17 -11.42 -3.32 -4.86
N LEU A 18 -11.99 -2.12 -4.95
CA LEU A 18 -11.32 -0.96 -5.54
C LEU A 18 -10.26 -0.36 -4.62
N TYR A 19 -10.38 -0.55 -3.29
CA TYR A 19 -9.31 -0.24 -2.35
C TYR A 19 -8.06 -1.13 -2.55
N PHE A 20 -8.26 -2.36 -3.03
CA PHE A 20 -7.19 -3.35 -3.25
C PHE A 20 -6.63 -3.31 -4.67
N ALA A 21 -7.28 -2.60 -5.58
CA ALA A 21 -6.86 -2.51 -6.96
C ALA A 21 -5.55 -1.70 -7.10
N ASN A 22 -4.61 -2.27 -7.84
CA ASN A 22 -3.23 -1.83 -7.96
C ASN A 22 -3.10 -0.32 -8.31
N LYS A 23 -2.14 0.40 -7.71
CA LYS A 23 -1.93 1.85 -7.90
C LYS A 23 -1.82 2.30 -9.38
N LYS A 24 -1.46 1.39 -10.29
CA LYS A 24 -1.36 1.61 -11.74
C LYS A 24 -2.71 1.86 -12.46
N GLN A 25 -3.87 1.57 -11.83
CA GLN A 25 -5.20 1.74 -12.46
C GLN A 25 -5.92 3.05 -12.05
N GLY A 26 -5.17 4.08 -11.66
CA GLY A 26 -5.63 5.26 -10.92
C GLY A 26 -6.91 5.92 -11.45
N ILE A 27 -7.00 6.24 -12.75
CA ILE A 27 -8.15 6.97 -13.31
C ILE A 27 -9.40 6.09 -13.39
N ARG A 28 -9.28 4.87 -13.92
CA ARG A 28 -10.41 3.95 -14.04
C ARG A 28 -11.02 3.64 -12.67
N ASN A 29 -10.18 3.38 -11.67
CA ASN A 29 -10.64 3.12 -10.32
C ASN A 29 -11.29 4.37 -9.71
N ALA A 30 -10.75 5.56 -9.97
CA ALA A 30 -11.36 6.80 -9.50
C ALA A 30 -12.76 7.01 -10.08
N VAL A 31 -12.94 6.78 -11.38
CA VAL A 31 -14.25 6.85 -12.05
C VAL A 31 -15.23 5.86 -11.43
N LEU A 32 -14.82 4.61 -11.20
CA LEU A 32 -15.67 3.59 -10.57
C LEU A 32 -16.11 3.98 -9.15
N HIS A 33 -15.22 4.56 -8.33
CA HIS A 33 -15.60 5.06 -7.00
C HIS A 33 -16.69 6.14 -7.11
N VAL A 34 -16.51 7.11 -8.00
CA VAL A 34 -17.49 8.19 -8.23
C VAL A 34 -18.83 7.63 -8.67
N ILE A 35 -18.84 6.65 -9.59
CA ILE A 35 -20.08 6.01 -10.08
C ILE A 35 -20.80 5.30 -8.94
N ILE A 36 -20.10 4.45 -8.19
CA ILE A 36 -20.70 3.65 -7.10
C ILE A 36 -21.31 4.57 -6.04
N VAL A 37 -20.58 5.59 -5.61
CA VAL A 37 -21.06 6.52 -4.57
C VAL A 37 -22.21 7.39 -5.09
N SER A 38 -22.13 7.87 -6.33
CA SER A 38 -23.23 8.66 -6.93
C SER A 38 -24.50 7.82 -7.07
N PHE A 39 -24.39 6.58 -7.55
CA PHE A 39 -25.51 5.64 -7.61
C PHE A 39 -26.12 5.36 -6.23
N THR A 40 -25.27 5.22 -5.21
CA THR A 40 -25.71 5.05 -3.82
C THR A 40 -26.51 6.25 -3.34
N VAL A 41 -25.99 7.46 -3.54
CA VAL A 41 -26.67 8.70 -3.15
C VAL A 41 -28.01 8.85 -3.87
N ILE A 42 -28.05 8.58 -5.18
CA ILE A 42 -29.27 8.61 -5.98
C ILE A 42 -30.28 7.59 -5.45
N SER A 43 -29.85 6.36 -5.17
CA SER A 43 -30.71 5.31 -4.60
C SER A 43 -31.34 5.75 -3.28
N LEU A 44 -30.57 6.42 -2.40
CA LEU A 44 -31.10 6.94 -1.13
C LEU A 44 -32.24 7.94 -1.33
N PHE A 45 -32.28 8.69 -2.44
CA PHE A 45 -33.41 9.60 -2.74
C PHE A 45 -34.71 8.85 -3.04
N TYR A 46 -34.62 7.65 -3.60
CA TYR A 46 -35.77 6.79 -3.92
C TYR A 46 -36.22 5.92 -2.76
N PHE A 47 -35.39 5.77 -1.73
CA PHE A 47 -35.73 5.07 -0.48
C PHE A 47 -35.75 6.01 0.73
N PRO A 48 -36.55 7.10 0.71
CA PRO A 48 -36.62 8.02 1.83
C PRO A 48 -37.32 7.38 3.03
N ILE A 49 -36.96 7.85 4.20
CA ILE A 49 -37.75 7.73 5.43
C ILE A 49 -38.86 8.78 5.33
N LEU A 50 -40.10 8.32 5.22
CA LEU A 50 -41.30 9.16 5.13
C LEU A 50 -41.80 9.53 6.52
N ILE A 51 -42.20 10.79 6.70
CA ILE A 51 -42.82 11.29 7.94
C ILE A 51 -44.09 12.06 7.59
N GLU A 52 -45.18 11.74 8.28
CA GLU A 52 -46.49 12.41 8.15
C GLU A 52 -46.93 12.56 6.68
N GLU A 53 -46.46 11.65 5.81
CA GLU A 53 -46.62 11.62 4.35
C GLU A 53 -46.11 12.85 3.58
N LYS A 54 -45.65 13.91 4.27
CA LYS A 54 -45.21 15.18 3.67
C LYS A 54 -43.70 15.32 3.57
N PHE A 55 -42.96 14.76 4.52
CA PHE A 55 -41.51 14.95 4.60
C PHE A 55 -40.73 13.70 4.22
N ARG A 56 -39.64 13.89 3.47
CA ARG A 56 -38.76 12.84 2.97
C ARG A 56 -37.33 13.11 3.43
N PHE A 57 -36.79 12.22 4.24
CA PHE A 57 -35.42 12.28 4.72
C PHE A 57 -34.65 11.00 4.40
N ASP A 58 -33.34 11.10 4.24
CA ASP A 58 -32.48 9.95 3.96
C ASP A 58 -31.08 10.19 4.55
N LEU A 59 -30.21 9.19 4.43
CA LEU A 59 -28.87 9.22 5.00
C LEU A 59 -27.77 9.61 3.99
N ARG A 60 -28.10 10.35 2.91
CA ARG A 60 -27.15 10.72 1.83
C ARG A 60 -25.88 11.44 2.30
N ALA A 61 -25.96 12.17 3.41
CA ALA A 61 -24.82 12.90 3.95
C ALA A 61 -23.70 11.94 4.38
N ILE A 62 -24.00 10.69 4.74
CA ILE A 62 -23.01 9.67 5.12
C ILE A 62 -22.10 9.28 3.95
N PRO A 63 -22.59 8.75 2.80
CA PRO A 63 -21.73 8.38 1.69
C PRO A 63 -20.98 9.59 1.08
N ILE A 64 -21.58 10.78 1.07
CA ILE A 64 -20.93 12.02 0.63
C ILE A 64 -19.77 12.40 1.56
N SER A 65 -20.00 12.36 2.87
CA SER A 65 -18.98 12.65 3.87
C SER A 65 -17.87 11.61 3.84
N PHE A 66 -18.25 10.34 3.70
CA PHE A 66 -17.32 9.21 3.59
C PHE A 66 -16.36 9.38 2.41
N ILE A 67 -16.86 9.58 1.18
CA ILE A 67 -15.98 9.73 0.02
C ILE A 67 -15.09 10.99 0.14
N SER A 68 -15.62 12.06 0.75
CA SER A 68 -14.89 13.31 0.97
C SER A 68 -13.73 13.15 1.97
N VAL A 69 -13.96 12.52 3.11
CA VAL A 69 -12.90 12.21 4.09
C VAL A 69 -11.88 11.25 3.48
N MET A 70 -12.35 10.22 2.79
CA MET A 70 -11.51 9.11 2.33
C MET A 70 -10.62 9.48 1.14
N HIS A 71 -11.20 10.11 0.12
CA HIS A 71 -10.57 10.26 -1.18
C HIS A 71 -10.28 11.72 -1.54
N GLY A 72 -10.86 12.68 -0.80
CA GLY A 72 -10.61 14.10 -1.00
C GLY A 72 -11.33 14.70 -2.20
N VAL A 73 -10.87 15.89 -2.62
CA VAL A 73 -11.59 16.78 -3.55
C VAL A 73 -11.86 16.17 -4.92
N ILE A 74 -10.91 15.39 -5.46
CA ILE A 74 -10.98 14.81 -6.82
C ILE A 74 -12.19 13.88 -6.95
N PHE A 75 -12.58 13.22 -5.87
CA PHE A 75 -13.70 12.28 -5.84
C PHE A 75 -14.98 12.92 -5.32
N ALA A 76 -14.86 13.81 -4.34
CA ALA A 76 -16.01 14.46 -3.72
C ALA A 76 -16.74 15.40 -4.71
N ILE A 77 -16.01 16.22 -5.47
CA ILE A 77 -16.61 17.23 -6.35
C ILE A 77 -17.54 16.60 -7.40
N PRO A 78 -17.13 15.57 -8.17
CA PRO A 78 -18.03 14.91 -9.13
C PRO A 78 -19.30 14.35 -8.47
N VAL A 79 -19.17 13.69 -7.31
CA VAL A 79 -20.32 13.14 -6.57
C VAL A 79 -21.27 14.24 -6.13
N VAL A 80 -20.74 15.35 -5.60
CA VAL A 80 -21.53 16.51 -5.17
C VAL A 80 -22.28 17.13 -6.35
N ILE A 81 -21.64 17.28 -7.51
CA ILE A 81 -22.27 17.81 -8.72
C ILE A 81 -23.41 16.89 -9.18
N ILE A 82 -23.13 15.59 -9.35
CA ILE A 82 -24.13 14.61 -9.80
C ILE A 82 -25.32 14.57 -8.83
N ALA A 83 -25.05 14.48 -7.52
CA ALA A 83 -26.09 14.44 -6.50
C ALA A 83 -26.92 15.74 -6.46
N SER A 84 -26.29 16.90 -6.65
CA SER A 84 -26.97 18.20 -6.66
C SER A 84 -27.88 18.35 -7.88
N VAL A 85 -27.37 18.00 -9.07
CA VAL A 85 -28.16 18.01 -10.32
C VAL A 85 -29.34 17.06 -10.20
N TRP A 86 -29.12 15.84 -9.72
CA TRP A 86 -30.20 14.87 -9.55
C TRP A 86 -31.23 15.35 -8.51
N ARG A 87 -30.77 15.95 -7.41
CA ARG A 87 -31.67 16.51 -6.39
C ARG A 87 -32.49 17.68 -6.92
N PHE A 88 -31.92 18.51 -7.78
CA PHE A 88 -32.63 19.61 -8.43
C PHE A 88 -33.75 19.09 -9.35
N ILE A 89 -33.45 18.07 -10.16
CA ILE A 89 -34.42 17.45 -11.09
C ILE A 89 -35.61 16.82 -10.34
N LEU A 90 -35.38 16.21 -9.18
CA LEU A 90 -36.47 15.66 -8.35
C LEU A 90 -37.47 16.72 -7.87
N GLY A 91 -37.07 17.99 -7.84
CA GLY A 91 -37.94 19.11 -7.47
C GLY A 91 -38.45 19.07 -6.01
N GLY A 92 -39.49 19.86 -5.77
CA GLY A 92 -40.12 20.05 -4.46
C GLY A 92 -39.56 21.25 -3.67
N ALA A 93 -40.34 21.76 -2.72
CA ALA A 93 -40.00 22.95 -1.94
C ALA A 93 -38.66 22.84 -1.18
N GLY A 94 -38.26 21.62 -0.81
CA GLY A 94 -36.98 21.33 -0.15
C GLY A 94 -35.81 21.01 -1.08
N ALA A 95 -35.91 21.24 -2.39
CA ALA A 95 -34.83 20.92 -3.34
C ALA A 95 -33.58 21.77 -3.07
N PHE A 96 -33.73 23.10 -3.05
CA PHE A 96 -32.61 24.02 -2.87
C PHE A 96 -31.98 23.95 -1.46
N PRO A 97 -32.76 23.99 -0.35
CA PRO A 97 -32.20 23.78 0.98
C PRO A 97 -31.49 22.42 1.11
N GLY A 98 -32.05 21.36 0.50
CA GLY A 98 -31.44 20.03 0.55
C GLY A 98 -30.11 19.92 -0.21
N ILE A 99 -29.92 20.67 -1.30
CA ILE A 99 -28.62 20.74 -1.99
C ILE A 99 -27.57 21.39 -1.09
N ILE A 100 -27.91 22.51 -0.46
CA ILE A 100 -26.96 23.26 0.38
C ILE A 100 -26.63 22.47 1.66
N PHE A 101 -27.65 22.17 2.48
CA PHE A 101 -27.45 21.63 3.82
C PHE A 101 -27.17 20.14 3.84
N SER A 102 -27.65 19.37 2.85
CA SER A 102 -27.56 17.91 2.87
C SER A 102 -26.54 17.33 1.88
N ILE A 103 -25.98 18.15 0.98
CA ILE A 103 -25.00 17.70 -0.04
C ILE A 103 -23.73 18.55 0.03
N ILE A 104 -23.82 19.86 -0.19
CA ILE A 104 -22.64 20.74 -0.34
C ILE A 104 -21.91 20.94 1.00
N ILE A 105 -22.61 21.42 2.03
CA ILE A 105 -21.98 21.73 3.33
C ILE A 105 -21.35 20.48 3.97
N PRO A 106 -22.00 19.30 4.01
CA PRO A 106 -21.41 18.09 4.58
C PRO A 106 -20.15 17.65 3.83
N ALA A 107 -20.12 17.79 2.50
CA ALA A 107 -18.93 17.51 1.71
C ALA A 107 -17.78 18.44 2.07
N ILE A 108 -18.03 19.76 2.14
CA ILE A 108 -17.03 20.77 2.51
C ILE A 108 -16.47 20.49 3.91
N LEU A 109 -17.35 20.29 4.89
CA LEU A 109 -16.94 19.99 6.27
C LEU A 109 -16.11 18.71 6.32
N SER A 110 -16.51 17.67 5.59
CA SER A 110 -15.77 16.41 5.50
C SER A 110 -14.40 16.55 4.85
N LEU A 111 -14.25 17.42 3.85
CA LEU A 111 -12.95 17.76 3.25
C LEU A 111 -12.03 18.51 4.23
N ILE A 112 -12.59 19.31 5.14
CA ILE A 112 -11.84 19.94 6.22
C ILE A 112 -11.40 18.88 7.24
N ILE A 113 -12.32 18.01 7.68
CA ILE A 113 -12.07 16.92 8.63
C ILE A 113 -10.96 15.98 8.14
N ARG A 114 -10.91 15.73 6.82
CA ARG A 114 -9.87 14.91 6.18
C ARG A 114 -8.45 15.31 6.60
N ARG A 115 -8.17 16.60 6.78
CA ARG A 115 -6.84 17.10 7.17
C ARG A 115 -6.37 16.55 8.52
N PHE A 116 -7.30 16.12 9.36
CA PHE A 116 -7.05 15.54 10.68
C PHE A 116 -7.24 14.01 10.71
N PHE A 117 -7.64 13.39 9.59
CA PHE A 117 -7.99 11.98 9.52
C PHE A 117 -6.77 11.11 9.15
N HIS A 118 -6.38 10.23 10.08
CA HIS A 118 -5.34 9.22 9.86
C HIS A 118 -5.81 7.85 10.36
N TRP A 119 -5.91 6.86 9.47
CA TRP A 119 -6.46 5.52 9.75
C TRP A 119 -5.91 4.85 11.02
N GLY A 120 -4.60 4.92 11.26
CA GLY A 120 -3.97 4.32 12.43
C GLY A 120 -4.23 5.04 13.76
N LYS A 121 -4.71 6.29 13.73
CA LYS A 121 -4.88 7.16 14.91
C LYS A 121 -6.31 7.67 15.11
N PHE A 122 -7.23 7.35 14.19
CA PHE A 122 -8.62 7.79 14.26
C PHE A 122 -9.43 6.81 15.11
N GLY A 123 -9.82 7.25 16.31
CA GLY A 123 -10.62 6.48 17.26
C GLY A 123 -12.11 6.78 17.13
N VAL A 124 -12.92 5.91 17.74
CA VAL A 124 -14.40 6.00 17.74
C VAL A 124 -14.89 7.36 18.27
N MET A 125 -14.26 7.91 19.31
CA MET A 125 -14.64 9.21 19.88
C MET A 125 -14.53 10.36 18.87
N LYS A 126 -13.48 10.37 18.03
CA LYS A 126 -13.33 11.40 16.99
C LYS A 126 -14.37 11.23 15.90
N VAL A 127 -14.69 9.98 15.53
CA VAL A 127 -15.75 9.69 14.56
C VAL A 127 -17.07 10.26 15.05
N LEU A 128 -17.46 9.95 16.29
CA LEU A 128 -18.68 10.45 16.92
C LEU A 128 -18.72 11.98 17.01
N PHE A 129 -17.60 12.60 17.37
CA PHE A 129 -17.51 14.06 17.44
C PHE A 129 -17.78 14.71 16.08
N PHE A 130 -17.07 14.28 15.04
CA PHE A 130 -17.22 14.87 13.71
C PHE A 130 -18.55 14.52 13.03
N SER A 131 -19.06 13.29 13.21
CA SER A 131 -20.38 12.92 12.70
C SER A 131 -21.50 13.72 13.37
N THR A 132 -21.35 14.07 14.65
CA THR A 132 -22.28 14.95 15.36
C THR A 132 -22.29 16.35 14.76
N ILE A 133 -21.12 16.92 14.44
CA ILE A 133 -21.04 18.23 13.77
C ILE A 133 -21.69 18.16 12.38
N ILE A 134 -21.40 17.12 11.60
CA ILE A 134 -22.01 16.93 10.27
C ILE A 134 -23.53 16.83 10.40
N TRP A 135 -24.02 15.98 11.29
CA TRP A 135 -25.45 15.81 11.54
C TRP A 135 -26.10 17.12 11.97
N ALA A 136 -25.50 17.85 12.91
CA ALA A 136 -26.04 19.11 13.41
C ALA A 136 -26.23 20.13 12.28
N VAL A 137 -25.25 20.24 11.38
CA VAL A 137 -25.32 21.16 10.24
C VAL A 137 -26.33 20.69 9.18
N CYS A 138 -26.50 19.37 9.01
CA CYS A 138 -27.49 18.81 8.09
C CYS A 138 -28.92 18.97 8.60
N ASP A 139 -29.16 18.69 9.88
CA ASP A 139 -30.49 18.37 10.41
C ASP A 139 -31.07 19.51 11.27
N LEU A 140 -30.24 20.28 11.99
CA LEU A 140 -30.75 21.37 12.86
C LEU A 140 -31.45 22.49 12.08
N PRO A 141 -31.02 22.92 10.88
CA PRO A 141 -31.75 23.95 10.14
C PRO A 141 -33.21 23.57 9.91
N PHE A 142 -33.52 22.29 9.71
CA PHE A 142 -34.89 21.81 9.51
C PHE A 142 -35.78 21.91 10.76
N LEU A 143 -35.22 22.00 11.98
CA LEU A 143 -35.99 22.30 13.20
C LEU A 143 -36.71 23.65 13.11
N PHE A 144 -36.10 24.62 12.42
CA PHE A 144 -36.65 25.97 12.32
C PHE A 144 -37.67 26.11 11.18
N PHE A 145 -37.75 25.13 10.28
CA PHE A 145 -38.64 25.15 9.12
C PHE A 145 -39.78 24.13 9.21
N VAL A 146 -39.68 23.16 10.12
CA VAL A 146 -40.64 22.06 10.24
C VAL A 146 -40.90 21.77 11.71
N ASP A 147 -42.17 21.90 12.13
CA ASP A 147 -42.63 21.49 13.46
C ASP A 147 -42.74 19.96 13.52
N LEU A 148 -41.64 19.26 13.81
CA LEU A 148 -41.61 17.82 14.07
C LEU A 148 -41.39 17.52 15.55
N ASP A 149 -41.87 16.36 16.02
CA ASP A 149 -41.64 15.86 17.37
C ASP A 149 -40.13 15.71 17.67
N ILE A 150 -39.69 16.13 18.87
CA ILE A 150 -38.32 15.96 19.36
C ILE A 150 -37.85 14.50 19.31
N ASN A 151 -38.76 13.54 19.55
CA ASN A 151 -38.48 12.11 19.44
C ASN A 151 -38.00 11.72 18.04
N PHE A 152 -38.50 12.41 17.02
CA PHE A 152 -38.12 12.16 15.63
C PHE A 152 -36.68 12.62 15.34
N TYR A 153 -36.28 13.80 15.83
CA TYR A 153 -34.90 14.27 15.71
C TYR A 153 -33.92 13.36 16.46
N MET A 154 -34.32 12.88 17.64
CA MET A 154 -33.54 11.90 18.40
C MET A 154 -33.38 10.59 17.63
N MET A 155 -34.46 10.05 17.05
CA MET A 155 -34.41 8.86 16.21
C MET A 155 -33.45 9.05 15.03
N ARG A 156 -33.51 10.20 14.34
CA ARG A 156 -32.61 10.51 13.22
C ARG A 156 -31.16 10.62 13.64
N TYR A 157 -30.89 11.31 14.75
CA TYR A 157 -29.55 11.42 15.29
C TYR A 157 -28.98 10.03 15.59
N VAL A 158 -29.71 9.21 16.35
CA VAL A 158 -29.29 7.84 16.71
C VAL A 158 -29.07 7.00 15.45
N THR A 159 -29.97 7.07 14.47
CA THR A 159 -29.84 6.39 13.17
C THR A 159 -28.58 6.79 12.43
N PHE A 160 -28.33 8.09 12.34
CA PHE A 160 -27.16 8.64 11.65
C PHE A 160 -25.87 8.18 12.33
N GLN A 161 -25.80 8.28 13.67
CA GLN A 161 -24.64 7.84 14.44
C GLN A 161 -24.39 6.34 14.32
N LEU A 162 -25.42 5.50 14.46
CA LEU A 162 -25.29 4.06 14.27
C LEU A 162 -24.80 3.73 12.87
N SER A 163 -25.35 4.38 11.84
CA SER A 163 -24.95 4.15 10.45
C SER A 163 -23.49 4.54 10.19
N VAL A 164 -23.03 5.68 10.75
CA VAL A 164 -21.63 6.11 10.65
C VAL A 164 -20.71 5.16 11.40
N LEU A 165 -21.07 4.73 12.61
CA LEU A 165 -20.27 3.79 13.41
C LEU A 165 -20.13 2.43 12.72
N ILE A 166 -21.23 1.91 12.18
CA ILE A 166 -21.24 0.65 11.43
C ILE A 166 -20.33 0.78 10.21
N LEU A 167 -20.51 1.81 9.39
CA LEU A 167 -19.66 2.04 8.21
C LEU A 167 -18.19 2.17 8.61
N PHE A 168 -17.87 2.96 9.65
CA PHE A 168 -16.52 3.12 10.16
C PHE A 168 -15.91 1.81 10.63
N ALA A 169 -16.66 0.99 11.37
CA ALA A 169 -16.20 -0.32 11.84
C ALA A 169 -15.86 -1.25 10.67
N PHE A 170 -16.73 -1.34 9.67
CA PHE A 170 -16.49 -2.14 8.47
C PHE A 170 -15.27 -1.64 7.69
N THR A 171 -15.14 -0.33 7.46
CA THR A 171 -13.99 0.20 6.72
C THR A 171 -12.69 0.03 7.51
N LYS A 172 -12.70 0.21 8.84
CA LYS A 172 -11.54 -0.03 9.69
C LYS A 172 -11.11 -1.49 9.68
N LEU A 173 -12.07 -2.42 9.71
CA LEU A 173 -11.81 -3.85 9.60
C LEU A 173 -11.20 -4.20 8.24
N SER A 174 -11.78 -3.71 7.14
CA SER A 174 -11.22 -3.92 5.79
C SER A 174 -9.79 -3.38 5.66
N TYR A 175 -9.51 -2.21 6.23
CA TYR A 175 -8.17 -1.63 6.24
C TYR A 175 -7.18 -2.48 7.05
N HIS A 176 -7.58 -2.95 8.23
CA HIS A 176 -6.73 -3.80 9.06
C HIS A 176 -6.43 -5.14 8.37
N HIS A 177 -7.44 -5.76 7.76
CA HIS A 177 -7.27 -6.98 6.99
C HIS A 177 -6.30 -6.79 5.81
N LEU A 178 -6.40 -5.67 5.08
CA LEU A 178 -5.44 -5.33 4.03
C LEU A 178 -4.02 -5.18 4.57
N HIS A 179 -3.87 -4.48 5.69
CA HIS A 179 -2.57 -4.28 6.31
C HIS A 179 -1.92 -5.62 6.70
N LEU A 180 -2.69 -6.52 7.31
CA LEU A 180 -2.24 -7.87 7.66
C LEU A 180 -1.88 -8.69 6.42
N LEU A 181 -2.72 -8.68 5.37
CA LEU A 181 -2.42 -9.37 4.12
C LEU A 181 -1.11 -8.87 3.48
N ASN A 182 -0.89 -7.55 3.49
CA ASN A 182 0.35 -6.97 2.97
C ASN A 182 1.56 -7.38 3.82
N GLN A 183 1.42 -7.45 5.16
CA GLN A 183 2.49 -7.94 6.03
C GLN A 183 2.78 -9.42 5.80
N PHE A 184 1.75 -10.26 5.70
CA PHE A 184 1.91 -11.68 5.38
C PHE A 184 2.57 -11.88 4.03
N LYS A 185 2.13 -11.14 3.00
CA LYS A 185 2.75 -11.16 1.69
C LYS A 185 4.21 -10.74 1.76
N PHE A 186 4.52 -9.62 2.42
CA PHE A 186 5.88 -9.15 2.58
C PHE A 186 6.77 -10.20 3.27
N ASN A 187 6.32 -10.78 4.39
CA ASN A 187 7.05 -11.80 5.13
C ASN A 187 7.20 -13.12 4.35
N ALA A 188 6.24 -13.46 3.49
CA ALA A 188 6.30 -14.64 2.63
C ALA A 188 7.23 -14.45 1.42
N GLU A 189 7.50 -13.20 1.01
CA GLU A 189 8.31 -12.85 -0.16
C GLU A 189 9.73 -12.37 0.20
N HIS A 190 9.99 -12.05 1.47
CA HIS A 190 11.27 -11.46 1.91
C HIS A 190 11.92 -12.28 3.02
N ASP A 191 13.25 -12.25 3.05
CA ASP A 191 14.03 -12.81 4.16
C ASP A 191 13.79 -12.02 5.46
N SER A 192 13.58 -12.74 6.56
CA SER A 192 13.18 -12.15 7.84
C SER A 192 14.26 -11.25 8.44
N LEU A 193 15.54 -11.56 8.22
CA LEU A 193 16.69 -10.85 8.78
C LEU A 193 17.08 -9.64 7.92
N THR A 194 17.29 -9.87 6.63
CA THR A 194 17.85 -8.88 5.70
C THR A 194 16.81 -8.01 5.01
N LYS A 195 15.54 -8.44 5.00
CA LYS A 195 14.43 -7.81 4.27
C LYS A 195 14.64 -7.71 2.75
N LEU A 196 15.63 -8.41 2.19
CA LEU A 196 15.73 -8.66 0.76
C LEU A 196 14.67 -9.67 0.34
N PHE A 197 14.46 -9.86 -0.95
CA PHE A 197 13.64 -10.98 -1.41
C PHE A 197 14.22 -12.31 -0.91
N ASN A 198 13.34 -13.28 -0.68
CA ASN A 198 13.75 -14.67 -0.55
C ASN A 198 13.86 -15.32 -1.93
N MET A 199 14.38 -16.55 -1.96
CA MET A 199 14.55 -17.27 -3.23
C MET A 199 13.25 -17.50 -3.97
N LYS A 200 12.15 -17.83 -3.26
CA LYS A 200 10.84 -18.01 -3.90
C LYS A 200 10.45 -16.76 -4.70
N ARG A 201 10.56 -15.58 -4.08
CA ARG A 201 10.24 -14.32 -4.75
C ARG A 201 11.20 -13.98 -5.88
N PHE A 202 12.49 -14.28 -5.71
CA PHE A 202 13.49 -14.13 -6.78
C PHE A 202 13.11 -14.91 -8.04
N TYR A 203 12.73 -16.19 -7.90
CA TYR A 203 12.28 -17.02 -9.02
C TYR A 203 11.03 -16.44 -9.71
N GLU A 204 10.06 -15.95 -8.95
CA GLU A 204 8.84 -15.33 -9.48
C GLU A 204 9.15 -14.08 -10.32
N GLU A 205 10.03 -13.20 -9.83
CA GLU A 205 10.43 -11.99 -10.54
C GLU A 205 11.19 -12.30 -11.83
N ILE A 206 12.12 -13.27 -11.80
CA ILE A 206 12.83 -13.72 -13.01
C ILE A 206 11.86 -14.32 -14.04
N LYS A 207 10.89 -15.12 -13.59
CA LYS A 207 9.85 -15.69 -14.46
C LYS A 207 9.00 -14.58 -15.10
N ALA A 208 8.61 -13.57 -14.33
CA ALA A 208 7.85 -12.44 -14.83
C ALA A 208 8.61 -11.65 -15.90
N LEU A 209 9.91 -11.43 -15.73
CA LEU A 209 10.75 -10.79 -16.74
C LEU A 209 10.81 -11.58 -18.06
N LYS A 210 10.95 -12.91 -17.98
CA LYS A 210 10.93 -13.76 -19.18
C LYS A 210 9.63 -13.66 -19.97
N HIS A 211 8.49 -13.57 -19.28
CA HIS A 211 7.19 -13.42 -19.93
C HIS A 211 7.02 -12.07 -20.65
N LEU A 212 7.80 -11.05 -20.28
CA LEU A 212 7.79 -9.74 -20.92
C LEU A 212 8.74 -9.65 -22.13
N ASN A 213 9.26 -10.77 -22.63
CA ASN A 213 10.30 -10.83 -23.69
C ASN A 213 11.47 -9.88 -23.40
N SER A 214 11.83 -9.77 -22.12
CA SER A 214 12.94 -8.96 -21.67
C SER A 214 14.26 -9.55 -22.17
N GLU A 215 15.18 -8.69 -22.59
CA GLU A 215 16.58 -9.06 -22.88
C GLU A 215 17.19 -9.81 -21.69
N GLY A 216 18.22 -10.62 -21.96
CA GLY A 216 18.96 -11.32 -20.92
C GLY A 216 19.63 -10.36 -19.92
N GLY A 217 20.47 -10.91 -19.06
CA GLY A 217 21.26 -10.09 -18.15
C GLY A 217 22.37 -10.90 -17.53
N TYR A 218 22.72 -10.54 -16.30
CA TYR A 218 23.81 -11.16 -15.56
C TYR A 218 23.36 -11.51 -14.15
N ILE A 219 23.82 -12.66 -13.67
CA ILE A 219 23.59 -13.14 -12.31
C ILE A 219 24.92 -13.17 -11.57
N ALA A 220 24.90 -12.62 -10.36
CA ALA A 220 26.00 -12.70 -9.43
C ALA A 220 25.60 -13.51 -8.19
N MET A 221 26.42 -14.50 -7.85
CA MET A 221 26.43 -15.16 -6.55
C MET A 221 27.45 -14.44 -5.68
N ILE A 222 27.05 -14.04 -4.48
CA ILE A 222 27.84 -13.20 -3.59
C ILE A 222 27.90 -13.84 -2.21
N ASP A 223 29.08 -13.84 -1.60
CA ASP A 223 29.31 -14.41 -0.27
C ASP A 223 30.23 -13.52 0.56
N ILE A 224 29.94 -13.41 1.86
CA ILE A 224 30.73 -12.61 2.80
C ILE A 224 31.96 -13.40 3.23
N ASP A 225 33.13 -12.84 2.92
CA ASP A 225 34.40 -13.49 3.22
C ASP A 225 34.59 -13.68 4.71
N HIS A 226 34.98 -14.90 5.11
CA HIS A 226 35.26 -15.26 6.49
C HIS A 226 34.11 -14.98 7.48
N PHE A 227 32.85 -15.02 7.05
CA PHE A 227 31.70 -14.74 7.92
C PHE A 227 31.63 -15.65 9.14
N LYS A 228 31.98 -16.93 9.01
CA LYS A 228 32.11 -17.84 10.17
C LYS A 228 33.07 -17.29 11.23
N LYS A 229 34.23 -16.74 10.84
CA LYS A 229 35.19 -16.13 11.77
C LYS A 229 34.59 -14.92 12.48
N ILE A 230 33.75 -14.13 11.81
CA ILE A 230 33.03 -13.00 12.43
C ILE A 230 32.08 -13.53 13.51
N ASN A 231 31.32 -14.58 13.23
CA ASN A 231 30.43 -15.21 14.22
C ASN A 231 31.22 -15.81 15.39
N ASP A 232 32.29 -16.54 15.11
CA ASP A 232 33.11 -17.20 16.13
C ASP A 232 33.81 -16.17 17.04
N THR A 233 34.21 -15.02 16.50
CA THR A 233 34.93 -13.96 17.25
C THR A 233 33.99 -13.03 18.00
N TYR A 234 32.86 -12.64 17.39
CA TYR A 234 32.00 -11.57 17.91
C TYR A 234 30.56 -12.00 18.25
N GLY A 235 30.23 -13.28 18.05
CA GLY A 235 28.92 -13.87 18.28
C GLY A 235 27.92 -13.64 17.15
N HIS A 236 26.91 -14.51 17.07
CA HIS A 236 25.88 -14.49 16.01
C HIS A 236 25.12 -13.17 15.89
N GLN A 237 24.88 -12.46 17.00
CA GLN A 237 24.21 -11.15 16.97
C GLN A 237 24.99 -10.12 16.13
N THR A 238 26.32 -10.23 16.14
CA THR A 238 27.21 -9.38 15.34
C THR A 238 27.16 -9.79 13.86
N GLY A 239 27.18 -11.10 13.57
CA GLY A 239 26.96 -11.60 12.20
C GLY A 239 25.62 -11.14 11.61
N ASP A 240 24.54 -11.18 12.41
CA ASP A 240 23.22 -10.68 12.01
C ASP A 240 23.20 -9.18 11.70
N LEU A 241 24.03 -8.38 12.37
CA LEU A 241 24.22 -6.96 12.04
C LEU A 241 24.98 -6.78 10.73
N VAL A 242 26.02 -7.58 10.51
CA VAL A 242 26.79 -7.59 9.26
C VAL A 242 25.88 -7.95 8.08
N LEU A 243 25.09 -9.01 8.17
CA LEU A 243 24.13 -9.41 7.12
C LEU A 243 23.12 -8.30 6.81
N ARG A 244 22.58 -7.65 7.85
CA ARG A 244 21.63 -6.53 7.67
C ARG A 244 22.28 -5.32 7.01
N ASN A 245 23.51 -4.98 7.37
CA ASN A 245 24.21 -3.85 6.78
C ASN A 245 24.63 -4.16 5.34
N PHE A 246 25.08 -5.39 5.07
CA PHE A 246 25.39 -5.83 3.72
C PHE A 246 24.15 -5.78 2.80
N ALA A 247 23.00 -6.24 3.30
CA ALA A 247 21.73 -6.14 2.56
C ALA A 247 21.36 -4.69 2.23
N LYS A 248 21.61 -3.73 3.14
CA LYS A 248 21.40 -2.30 2.85
C LYS A 248 22.34 -1.79 1.75
N ILE A 249 23.59 -2.26 1.72
CA ILE A 249 24.54 -1.91 0.65
C ILE A 249 24.01 -2.42 -0.69
N LEU A 250 23.60 -3.68 -0.77
CA LEU A 250 23.00 -4.24 -1.99
C LEU A 250 21.76 -3.46 -2.46
N LEU A 251 20.92 -2.99 -1.53
CA LEU A 251 19.74 -2.17 -1.84
C LEU A 251 20.09 -0.78 -2.39
N LYS A 252 21.26 -0.20 -2.07
CA LYS A 252 21.72 1.08 -2.66
C LYS A 252 22.03 0.93 -4.15
N HIS A 253 22.51 -0.24 -4.54
CA HIS A 253 22.81 -0.60 -5.93
C HIS A 253 21.59 -1.08 -6.72
N ARG A 254 20.40 -1.05 -6.08
CA ARG A 254 19.15 -1.44 -6.73
C ARG A 254 18.70 -0.33 -7.70
N GLN A 255 18.71 -0.65 -8.98
CA GLN A 255 18.18 0.18 -10.06
C GLN A 255 16.93 -0.45 -10.69
N GLN A 256 16.31 0.22 -11.66
CA GLN A 256 15.26 -0.39 -12.49
C GLN A 256 15.82 -1.66 -13.14
N ARG A 257 15.06 -2.76 -13.15
CA ARG A 257 15.46 -4.08 -13.68
C ARG A 257 16.59 -4.80 -12.91
N THR A 258 16.78 -4.48 -11.64
CA THR A 258 17.62 -5.27 -10.73
C THR A 258 16.76 -6.06 -9.74
N ILE A 259 17.18 -7.28 -9.41
CA ILE A 259 16.54 -8.15 -8.43
C ILE A 259 17.62 -8.67 -7.49
N VAL A 260 17.44 -8.47 -6.18
CA VAL A 260 18.38 -8.93 -5.16
C VAL A 260 17.63 -9.79 -4.15
N ALA A 261 18.18 -10.95 -3.82
CA ALA A 261 17.65 -11.85 -2.81
C ALA A 261 18.75 -12.42 -1.92
N ARG A 262 18.35 -12.88 -0.73
CA ARG A 262 19.22 -13.73 0.11
C ARG A 262 19.04 -15.17 -0.35
N TYR A 263 20.15 -15.80 -0.76
CA TYR A 263 20.17 -17.16 -1.26
C TYR A 263 20.22 -18.17 -0.11
N GLY A 264 21.08 -17.90 0.89
CA GLY A 264 21.35 -18.80 2.01
C GLY A 264 21.91 -18.06 3.23
N GLY A 265 22.62 -18.79 4.09
CA GLY A 265 23.17 -18.28 5.36
C GLY A 265 23.90 -16.95 5.21
N GLU A 266 25.03 -16.95 4.48
CA GLU A 266 25.83 -15.76 4.17
C GLU A 266 25.88 -15.43 2.67
N GLU A 267 25.04 -16.13 1.89
CA GLU A 267 25.02 -16.08 0.43
C GLU A 267 23.86 -15.24 -0.09
N PHE A 268 24.13 -14.45 -1.12
CA PHE A 268 23.21 -13.52 -1.76
C PHE A 268 23.26 -13.71 -3.27
N ILE A 269 22.13 -13.45 -3.92
CA ILE A 269 22.01 -13.50 -5.38
C ILE A 269 21.54 -12.15 -5.90
N PHE A 270 22.19 -11.68 -6.95
CA PHE A 270 21.89 -10.40 -7.60
C PHE A 270 21.74 -10.64 -9.10
N PHE A 271 20.55 -10.36 -9.64
CA PHE A 271 20.31 -10.26 -11.07
C PHE A 271 20.27 -8.79 -11.51
N LYS A 272 20.99 -8.47 -12.59
CA LYS A 272 20.93 -7.18 -13.28
C LYS A 272 20.64 -7.41 -14.77
N GLN A 273 19.59 -6.77 -15.26
CA GLN A 273 19.31 -6.70 -16.69
C GLN A 273 20.11 -5.54 -17.32
N THR A 274 21.01 -5.85 -18.24
CA THR A 274 21.79 -4.89 -19.05
C THR A 274 22.30 -5.61 -20.30
N ASP A 275 22.51 -4.84 -21.36
CA ASP A 275 22.99 -5.33 -22.65
C ASP A 275 24.50 -5.53 -22.69
N THR A 276 25.24 -4.91 -21.77
CA THR A 276 26.71 -4.94 -21.77
C THR A 276 27.26 -5.64 -20.54
N PHE A 277 28.28 -6.46 -20.76
CA PHE A 277 28.98 -7.15 -19.69
C PHE A 277 29.72 -6.15 -18.78
N GLU A 278 30.25 -5.09 -19.38
CA GLU A 278 31.00 -4.04 -18.71
C GLU A 278 30.14 -3.31 -17.67
N GLU A 279 28.89 -2.97 -18.00
CA GLU A 279 27.99 -2.30 -17.05
C GLU A 279 27.59 -3.22 -15.88
N ALA A 280 27.37 -4.51 -16.17
CA ALA A 280 27.11 -5.50 -15.13
C ALA A 280 28.32 -5.63 -14.19
N LEU A 281 29.52 -5.80 -14.76
CA LEU A 281 30.76 -5.96 -14.02
C LEU A 281 31.07 -4.71 -13.18
N GLN A 282 30.89 -3.52 -13.75
CA GLN A 282 31.03 -2.26 -13.03
C GLN A 282 30.13 -2.23 -11.79
N THR A 283 28.85 -2.59 -11.94
CA THR A 283 27.89 -2.60 -10.82
C THR A 283 28.34 -3.57 -9.72
N PHE A 284 28.79 -4.77 -10.08
CA PHE A 284 29.24 -5.76 -9.09
C PHE A 284 30.56 -5.36 -8.42
N GLU A 285 31.47 -4.71 -9.14
CA GLU A 285 32.71 -4.19 -8.58
C GLU A 285 32.46 -2.98 -7.65
N GLU A 286 31.49 -2.13 -7.97
CA GLU A 286 31.02 -1.06 -7.09
C GLU A 286 30.43 -1.63 -5.79
N VAL A 287 29.59 -2.67 -5.88
CA VAL A 287 29.08 -3.39 -4.69
C VAL A 287 30.24 -3.92 -3.84
N ARG A 288 31.26 -4.55 -4.46
CA ARG A 288 32.44 -5.07 -3.76
C ARG A 288 33.21 -3.97 -3.03
N LYS A 289 33.52 -2.87 -3.72
CA LYS A 289 34.22 -1.70 -3.16
C LYS A 289 33.43 -1.04 -2.03
N ASP A 290 32.12 -0.92 -2.18
CA ASP A 290 31.27 -0.32 -1.16
C ASP A 290 31.25 -1.15 0.12
N VAL A 291 31.29 -2.49 0.02
CA VAL A 291 31.41 -3.35 1.21
C VAL A 291 32.79 -3.22 1.83
N GLU A 292 33.84 -3.30 1.03
CA GLU A 292 35.24 -3.20 1.48
C GLU A 292 35.53 -1.89 2.22
N THR A 293 34.94 -0.78 1.75
CA THR A 293 35.11 0.56 2.34
C THR A 293 34.10 0.87 3.44
N SER A 294 33.06 0.05 3.60
CA SER A 294 32.06 0.23 4.65
C SER A 294 32.59 -0.19 6.02
N GLN A 295 32.24 0.61 7.02
CA GLN A 295 32.56 0.30 8.41
C GLN A 295 31.44 -0.52 9.05
N PHE A 296 31.80 -1.69 9.58
CA PHE A 296 30.88 -2.57 10.29
C PHE A 296 31.11 -2.49 11.80
N TYR A 297 30.03 -2.34 12.55
CA TYR A 297 30.06 -2.09 13.99
C TYR A 297 29.29 -3.16 14.77
N ARG A 298 29.81 -3.48 15.97
CA ARG A 298 29.12 -4.27 16.98
C ARG A 298 27.95 -3.48 17.56
N LYS A 299 27.05 -4.17 18.27
CA LYS A 299 25.97 -3.51 19.04
C LYS A 299 26.51 -2.57 20.13
N THR A 300 27.72 -2.85 20.62
CA THR A 300 28.44 -2.02 21.61
C THR A 300 29.03 -0.74 21.00
N GLY A 301 29.03 -0.59 19.68
CA GLY A 301 29.61 0.57 18.97
C GLY A 301 31.06 0.38 18.51
N GLU A 302 31.69 -0.75 18.85
CA GLU A 302 33.07 -1.07 18.43
C GLU A 302 33.13 -1.54 16.96
N LEU A 303 34.21 -1.20 16.26
CA LEU A 303 34.46 -1.62 14.87
C LEU A 303 34.84 -3.12 14.81
N ILE A 304 34.28 -3.85 13.83
CA ILE A 304 34.47 -5.31 13.64
C ILE A 304 35.75 -5.62 12.82
N GLY A 305 36.33 -4.62 12.19
CA GLY A 305 37.41 -4.74 11.20
C GLY A 305 36.87 -4.66 9.77
N GLN A 306 37.73 -4.94 8.80
CA GLN A 306 37.37 -4.94 7.38
C GLN A 306 36.52 -6.17 7.05
N VAL A 307 35.37 -5.94 6.41
CA VAL A 307 34.52 -7.00 5.85
C VAL A 307 34.63 -6.90 4.34
N THR A 308 34.88 -8.03 3.68
CA THR A 308 34.96 -8.11 2.22
C THR A 308 33.98 -9.16 1.70
N ILE A 309 33.73 -9.13 0.39
CA ILE A 309 32.88 -10.10 -0.28
C ILE A 309 33.60 -10.66 -1.51
N SER A 310 33.31 -11.92 -1.81
CA SER A 310 33.67 -12.55 -3.08
C SER A 310 32.42 -12.62 -3.96
N ILE A 311 32.58 -12.37 -5.26
CA ILE A 311 31.48 -12.35 -6.23
C ILE A 311 31.81 -13.22 -7.44
N GLY A 312 30.89 -14.12 -7.79
CA GLY A 312 30.94 -14.90 -9.02
C GLY A 312 29.84 -14.48 -9.98
N VAL A 313 30.18 -14.10 -11.22
CA VAL A 313 29.25 -13.55 -12.22
C VAL A 313 29.13 -14.48 -13.43
N ALA A 314 27.89 -14.69 -13.88
CA ALA A 314 27.58 -15.43 -15.10
C ALA A 314 26.54 -14.70 -15.97
N SER A 315 26.63 -14.91 -17.29
CA SER A 315 25.60 -14.47 -18.20
C SER A 315 24.30 -15.27 -18.00
N PHE A 316 23.18 -14.58 -18.11
CA PHE A 316 21.84 -15.14 -18.06
C PHE A 316 21.05 -14.70 -19.30
N PRO A 317 21.26 -15.36 -20.46
CA PRO A 317 20.49 -15.10 -21.67
C PRO A 317 19.00 -15.34 -21.45
N ALA A 318 18.14 -14.61 -22.15
CA ALA A 318 16.67 -14.71 -22.02
C ALA A 318 16.13 -16.15 -22.14
N ASN A 319 16.74 -16.95 -23.03
CA ASN A 319 16.36 -18.34 -23.30
C ASN A 319 17.04 -19.37 -22.38
N SER A 320 17.91 -18.95 -21.46
CA SER A 320 18.62 -19.86 -20.55
C SER A 320 17.78 -20.24 -19.34
N LYS A 321 17.98 -21.43 -18.77
CA LYS A 321 17.39 -21.78 -17.46
C LYS A 321 18.18 -21.09 -16.34
N LEU A 322 17.46 -20.61 -15.32
CA LEU A 322 18.06 -19.85 -14.22
C LEU A 322 19.09 -20.69 -13.47
N GLU A 323 18.81 -21.98 -13.31
CA GLU A 323 19.65 -22.95 -12.62
C GLU A 323 21.05 -23.06 -13.25
N TYR A 324 21.16 -22.96 -14.58
CA TYR A 324 22.45 -23.00 -15.26
C TYR A 324 23.29 -21.75 -15.02
N ALA A 325 22.65 -20.57 -15.01
CA ALA A 325 23.33 -19.32 -14.73
C ALA A 325 23.76 -19.23 -13.26
N VAL A 326 22.89 -19.65 -12.33
CA VAL A 326 23.22 -19.75 -10.90
C VAL A 326 24.40 -20.69 -10.67
N LYS A 327 24.39 -21.89 -11.29
CA LYS A 327 25.50 -22.84 -11.18
C LYS A 327 26.82 -22.25 -11.71
N THR A 328 26.79 -21.63 -12.88
CA THR A 328 27.98 -20.99 -13.47
C THR A 328 28.53 -19.86 -12.59
N ALA A 329 27.63 -19.06 -12.00
CA ALA A 329 27.98 -17.98 -11.07
C ALA A 329 28.60 -18.51 -9.77
N ASP A 330 28.04 -19.60 -9.22
CA ASP A 330 28.58 -20.28 -8.04
C ASP A 330 29.99 -20.84 -8.30
N GLU A 331 30.22 -21.46 -9.46
CA GLU A 331 31.56 -21.89 -9.88
C GLU A 331 32.56 -20.73 -9.96
N GLN A 332 32.13 -19.54 -10.40
CA GLN A 332 33.00 -18.35 -10.39
C GLN A 332 33.22 -17.82 -8.98
N LEU A 333 32.21 -17.87 -8.11
CA LEU A 333 32.33 -17.47 -6.72
C LEU A 333 33.35 -18.34 -5.99
N TYR A 334 33.32 -19.65 -6.25
CA TYR A 334 34.34 -20.58 -5.74
C TYR A 334 35.75 -20.18 -6.19
N LYS A 335 35.94 -19.83 -7.48
CA LYS A 335 37.23 -19.34 -7.98
C LYS A 335 37.65 -18.02 -7.31
N ALA A 336 36.73 -17.09 -7.09
CA ALA A 336 37.02 -15.85 -6.36
C ALA A 336 37.55 -16.15 -4.95
N LYS A 337 36.94 -17.11 -4.24
CA LYS A 337 37.39 -17.55 -2.92
C LYS A 337 38.77 -18.22 -2.95
N MET A 338 39.08 -18.98 -4.00
CA MET A 338 40.40 -19.61 -4.18
C MET A 338 41.50 -18.63 -4.57
N ASN A 339 41.15 -17.59 -5.34
CA ASN A 339 42.09 -16.57 -5.83
C ASN A 339 42.44 -15.49 -4.79
N GLY A 340 42.16 -15.72 -3.51
CA GLY A 340 42.47 -14.78 -2.44
C GLY A 340 41.31 -13.90 -1.98
N ARG A 341 40.06 -14.17 -2.39
CA ARG A 341 38.83 -13.47 -1.97
C ARG A 341 38.81 -12.01 -2.39
N ASN A 342 37.83 -11.24 -1.89
CA ASN A 342 37.67 -9.80 -2.14
C ASN A 342 37.80 -9.41 -3.62
N GLN A 343 37.11 -10.15 -4.50
CA GLN A 343 37.21 -9.96 -5.94
C GLN A 343 35.94 -10.41 -6.66
N VAL A 344 35.78 -9.90 -7.88
CA VAL A 344 34.76 -10.34 -8.82
C VAL A 344 35.40 -11.26 -9.85
N VAL A 345 34.90 -12.49 -9.97
CA VAL A 345 35.30 -13.44 -11.03
C VAL A 345 34.11 -13.69 -11.94
N CYS A 346 34.35 -13.73 -13.25
CA CYS A 346 33.31 -13.85 -14.25
C CYS A 346 33.61 -15.00 -15.23
N SER A 347 32.55 -15.61 -15.73
CA SER A 347 32.63 -16.56 -16.85
C SER A 347 32.45 -15.78 -18.15
N ILE A 348 33.53 -15.56 -18.89
CA ILE A 348 33.47 -15.01 -20.25
C ILE A 348 32.95 -16.12 -21.17
N LYS A 349 31.79 -15.91 -21.80
CA LYS A 349 31.34 -16.70 -22.94
C LYS A 349 30.77 -15.80 -24.01
#